data_AF-A0A2H0WG20-F1
#
_entry.id   AF-A0A2H0WG20-F1
#
_cell.length_a   1.000
_cell.length_b   1.000
_cell.length_c   1.000
_cell.angle_alpha   90.00
_cell.angle_beta   90.00
_cell.angle_gamma   90.00
#
_symmetry.space_group_name_H-M   'P 1'
#
loop_
_entity.id
_entity.type
_entity.pdbx_description
1 polymer ?
#
loop_
_entity_poly.entity_id
_entity_poly.type
_entity_poly.pdbx_seq_one_letter_code
_entity_poly.pdbx_strand_id
1 'polypeptide(L)'
;MRTLALVVVYLLGSVSGAAMSLKKFENRSSLIVLVVIDQFRADYLTRFQKQFLPANLKNGQPGGFRFLTSQGAYFPFAEYDVFQSMTCPGHAMIATGAHPYLNGIPLNESYDQDKKDMLYCVED
;
A
#
# COMPACT_ATOMS: atom_id res chain seq x y z
N MET A 1 -30.96 28.18 37.68
CA MET A 1 -29.81 28.40 36.78
C MET A 1 -28.43 28.28 37.45
N ARG A 2 -28.32 28.10 38.77
CA ARG A 2 -27.01 27.99 39.46
C ARG A 2 -26.51 26.55 39.68
N THR A 3 -27.35 25.55 39.42
CA THR A 3 -27.05 24.12 39.60
C THR A 3 -26.51 23.42 38.35
N LEU A 4 -26.66 24.01 37.15
CA LEU A 4 -26.12 23.42 35.91
C LEU A 4 -24.61 23.62 35.75
N ALA A 5 -24.02 24.65 36.38
CA ALA A 5 -22.60 24.96 36.22
C ALA A 5 -21.67 23.94 36.92
N LEU A 6 -22.14 23.28 37.97
CA LEU A 6 -21.32 22.33 38.75
C LEU A 6 -21.14 20.96 38.09
N VAL A 7 -22.07 20.55 37.21
CA VAL A 7 -22.00 19.25 36.52
C VAL A 7 -21.01 19.27 35.35
N VAL A 8 -20.82 20.43 34.72
CA VAL A 8 -19.86 20.59 33.60
C VAL A 8 -18.40 20.56 34.08
N VAL A 9 -18.15 21.01 35.32
CA VAL A 9 -16.78 21.07 35.88
C VAL A 9 -16.26 19.70 36.33
N TYR A 10 -17.13 18.75 36.68
CA TYR A 10 -16.71 17.42 37.14
C TYR A 10 -16.27 16.46 36.02
N LEU A 11 -16.52 16.81 34.75
CA LEU A 11 -16.05 16.06 33.57
C LEU A 11 -14.61 16.40 33.16
N LEU A 12 -13.95 17.34 33.86
CA LEU A 12 -12.52 17.66 33.71
C LEU A 12 -11.62 16.81 34.63
N GLY A 13 -12.13 15.68 35.13
CA GLY A 13 -11.37 14.72 35.90
C GLY A 13 -10.25 14.10 35.08
N SER A 14 -9.04 14.66 35.23
CA SER A 14 -7.72 14.06 34.99
C SER A 14 -7.73 12.89 34.00
N VAL A 15 -7.63 13.22 32.71
CA VAL A 15 -7.12 12.28 31.71
C VAL A 15 -5.68 12.01 32.12
N SER A 16 -5.48 10.99 32.95
CA SER A 16 -4.17 10.43 33.23
C SER A 16 -3.66 9.98 31.86
N GLY A 17 -2.77 10.78 31.28
CA GLY A 17 -2.11 10.48 30.03
C GLY A 17 -1.31 9.21 30.25
N ALA A 18 -1.94 8.05 30.02
CA ALA A 18 -1.24 6.82 29.81
C ALA A 18 -0.35 7.09 28.60
N ALA A 19 0.92 7.41 28.87
CA ALA A 19 1.94 7.49 27.86
C ALA A 19 1.90 6.14 27.15
N MET A 20 1.30 6.14 25.96
CA MET A 20 1.20 4.96 25.14
C MET A 20 2.63 4.67 24.72
N SER A 21 3.29 3.80 25.47
CA SER A 21 4.62 3.32 25.14
C SER A 21 4.50 2.71 23.75
N LEU A 22 5.02 3.42 22.74
CA LEU A 22 5.13 2.89 21.39
C LEU A 22 5.92 1.60 21.53
N LYS A 23 5.22 0.48 21.37
CA LYS A 23 5.82 -0.84 21.45
C LYS A 23 6.88 -0.86 20.35
N LYS A 24 8.14 -0.76 20.75
CA LYS A 24 9.28 -0.80 19.84
C LYS A 24 9.16 -2.11 19.07
N PHE A 25 8.94 -2.03 17.76
CA PHE A 25 8.90 -3.20 16.89
C PHE A 25 10.32 -3.78 16.82
N GLU A 26 10.67 -4.63 17.79
CA GLU A 26 12.00 -5.23 17.88
C GLU A 26 12.22 -6.35 16.85
N ASN A 27 11.14 -6.89 16.28
CA ASN A 27 11.22 -7.90 15.22
C ASN A 27 11.26 -7.24 13.85
N ARG A 28 12.43 -6.70 13.49
CA ARG A 28 12.69 -6.21 12.13
C ARG A 28 12.80 -7.40 11.18
N SER A 29 12.06 -7.37 10.07
CA SER A 29 12.20 -8.35 8.99
C SER A 29 13.62 -8.30 8.42
N SER A 30 14.28 -9.45 8.32
CA SER A 30 15.62 -9.57 7.72
C SER A 30 15.59 -9.45 6.19
N LEU A 31 14.43 -9.68 5.57
CA LEU A 31 14.20 -9.58 4.13
C LEU A 31 12.82 -8.97 3.87
N ILE A 32 12.78 -8.05 2.92
CA ILE A 32 11.54 -7.53 2.33
C ILE A 32 11.56 -7.91 0.86
N VAL A 33 10.49 -8.55 0.39
CA VAL A 33 10.31 -8.91 -1.02
C VAL A 33 9.14 -8.11 -1.55
N LEU A 34 9.40 -7.23 -2.51
CA LEU A 34 8.37 -6.51 -3.25
C LEU A 34 8.08 -7.24 -4.56
N VAL A 35 6.84 -7.71 -4.73
CA VAL A 35 6.39 -8.41 -5.94
C VAL A 35 5.31 -7.58 -6.60
N VAL A 36 5.58 -7.13 -7.83
CA VAL A 36 4.61 -6.45 -8.69
C VAL A 36 4.34 -7.35 -9.89
N ILE A 37 3.08 -7.67 -10.14
CA ILE A 37 2.68 -8.47 -11.30
C ILE A 37 2.07 -7.50 -12.31
N ASP A 38 2.73 -7.32 -13.45
CA ASP A 38 2.29 -6.36 -14.45
C ASP A 38 0.91 -6.76 -15.00
N GLN A 39 0.06 -5.75 -15.20
CA GLN A 39 -1.32 -5.89 -15.69
C GLN A 39 -2.22 -6.82 -14.85
N PHE A 40 -1.87 -7.07 -13.58
CA PHE A 40 -2.64 -7.95 -12.71
C PHE A 40 -3.81 -7.23 -12.04
N ARG A 41 -4.99 -7.35 -12.63
CA ARG A 41 -6.21 -6.74 -12.10
C ARG A 41 -6.61 -7.36 -10.76
N ALA A 42 -7.15 -6.52 -9.86
CA ALA A 42 -7.58 -6.93 -8.54
C ALA A 42 -8.63 -8.06 -8.55
N ASP A 43 -9.54 -8.07 -9.53
CA ASP A 43 -10.60 -9.07 -9.65
C ASP A 43 -10.09 -10.47 -10.03
N TYR A 44 -8.85 -10.60 -10.51
CA TYR A 44 -8.27 -11.91 -10.81
C TYR A 44 -8.15 -12.79 -9.56
N LEU A 45 -7.90 -12.19 -8.39
CA LEU A 45 -7.78 -12.90 -7.12
C LEU A 45 -9.08 -13.62 -6.71
N THR A 46 -10.23 -13.03 -7.04
CA THR A 46 -11.55 -13.60 -6.74
C THR A 46 -12.10 -14.42 -7.92
N ARG A 47 -11.99 -13.90 -9.14
CA ARG A 47 -12.48 -14.54 -10.37
C ARG A 47 -11.82 -15.89 -10.64
N PHE A 48 -10.51 -15.99 -10.43
CA PHE A 48 -9.74 -17.22 -10.68
C PHE A 48 -9.37 -17.96 -9.39
N GLN A 49 -10.01 -17.64 -8.26
CA GLN A 49 -9.67 -18.19 -6.94
C GLN A 49 -9.59 -19.72 -6.92
N LYS A 50 -10.49 -20.40 -7.65
CA LYS A 50 -10.55 -21.87 -7.74
C LYS A 50 -9.33 -22.50 -8.45
N GLN A 51 -8.63 -21.71 -9.27
CA GLN A 51 -7.42 -22.14 -9.99
C GLN A 51 -6.15 -21.98 -9.13
N PHE A 52 -6.21 -21.19 -8.06
CA PHE A 52 -5.08 -20.99 -7.16
C PHE A 52 -4.94 -22.10 -6.12
N LEU A 53 -3.69 -22.36 -5.72
CA LEU A 53 -3.36 -23.27 -4.62
C LEU A 53 -4.16 -22.92 -3.35
N PRO A 54 -4.58 -23.93 -2.56
CA PRO A 54 -5.16 -23.70 -1.24
C PRO A 54 -4.30 -22.78 -0.37
N ALA A 55 -4.91 -22.06 0.57
CA ALA A 55 -4.16 -21.16 1.47
C ALA A 55 -3.07 -21.91 2.23
N ASN A 56 -3.36 -23.11 2.72
CA ASN A 56 -2.40 -24.00 3.33
C ASN A 56 -2.33 -25.30 2.54
N LEU A 57 -1.11 -25.73 2.21
CA LEU A 57 -0.86 -27.00 1.55
C LEU A 57 -1.00 -28.16 2.57
N LYS A 58 -1.11 -29.41 2.09
CA LYS A 58 -1.28 -30.59 2.96
C LYS A 58 -0.13 -30.80 3.96
N ASN A 59 1.06 -30.29 3.63
CA ASN A 59 2.26 -30.33 4.47
C ASN A 59 2.38 -29.13 5.44
N GLY A 60 1.35 -28.28 5.53
CA GLY A 60 1.33 -27.10 6.38
C GLY A 60 2.07 -25.88 5.82
N GLN A 61 2.63 -25.95 4.62
CA GLN A 61 3.30 -24.79 4.00
C GLN A 61 2.28 -23.77 3.45
N PRO A 62 2.64 -22.48 3.41
CA PRO A 62 1.88 -21.47 2.68
C PRO A 62 1.69 -21.88 1.21
N GLY A 63 0.48 -21.70 0.69
CA GLY A 63 0.20 -21.94 -0.72
C GLY A 63 0.71 -20.81 -1.62
N GLY A 64 -0.10 -19.77 -1.79
CA GLY A 64 0.20 -18.65 -2.69
C GLY A 64 -0.78 -17.49 -2.51
N PHE A 65 -1.42 -17.01 -3.58
CA PHE A 65 -2.37 -15.89 -3.51
C PHE A 65 -3.44 -16.05 -2.42
N ARG A 66 -4.03 -17.25 -2.29
CA ARG A 66 -5.04 -17.53 -1.26
C ARG A 66 -4.49 -17.45 0.16
N PHE A 67 -3.21 -17.77 0.37
CA PHE A 67 -2.54 -17.58 1.66
C PHE A 67 -2.37 -16.10 1.94
N LEU A 68 -1.83 -15.35 0.98
CA LEU A 68 -1.58 -13.90 1.11
C LEU A 68 -2.86 -13.12 1.42
N THR A 69 -3.98 -13.45 0.76
CA THR A 69 -5.25 -12.74 0.97
C THR A 69 -6.01 -13.14 2.23
N SER A 70 -5.75 -14.33 2.81
CA SER A 70 -6.44 -14.80 4.02
C SER A 70 -5.65 -14.61 5.31
N GLN A 71 -4.32 -14.70 5.24
CA GLN A 71 -3.42 -14.63 6.39
C GLN A 71 -2.58 -13.33 6.42
N GLY A 72 -2.62 -12.55 5.34
CA GLY A 72 -1.93 -11.27 5.23
C GLY A 72 -2.87 -10.06 5.33
N ALA A 73 -2.30 -8.86 5.17
CA ALA A 73 -3.08 -7.65 4.99
C ALA A 73 -3.53 -7.54 3.53
N TYR A 74 -4.84 -7.48 3.30
CA TYR A 74 -5.43 -7.47 1.97
C TYR A 74 -6.28 -6.21 1.74
N PHE A 75 -5.94 -5.45 0.70
CA PHE A 75 -6.58 -4.19 0.34
C PHE A 75 -7.23 -4.31 -1.04
N PRO A 76 -8.45 -4.89 -1.15
CA PRO A 76 -9.10 -5.14 -2.44
C PRO A 76 -9.54 -3.87 -3.19
N PHE A 77 -9.60 -2.74 -2.48
CA PHE A 77 -10.02 -1.44 -3.01
C PHE A 77 -8.86 -0.44 -3.12
N ALA A 78 -7.61 -0.93 -3.10
CA ALA A 78 -6.45 -0.09 -3.38
C ALA A 78 -6.48 0.34 -4.86
N GLU A 79 -6.22 1.61 -5.11
CA GLU A 79 -6.24 2.20 -6.44
C GLU A 79 -5.00 3.07 -6.68
N TYR A 80 -4.65 3.25 -7.94
CA TYR A 80 -3.68 4.25 -8.33
C TYR A 80 -4.40 5.59 -8.51
N ASP A 81 -4.08 6.57 -7.67
CA ASP A 81 -4.60 7.93 -7.80
C ASP A 81 -3.78 8.73 -8.85
N VAL A 82 -3.82 8.26 -10.10
CA VAL A 82 -3.20 8.91 -11.26
C VAL A 82 -4.06 8.72 -12.50
N PHE A 83 -3.93 9.64 -13.45
CA PHE A 83 -4.71 9.61 -14.69
C PHE A 83 -4.40 8.40 -15.58
N GLN A 84 -3.12 8.02 -15.70
CA GLN A 84 -2.68 6.91 -16.55
C GLN A 84 -1.93 5.87 -15.72
N SER A 85 -2.51 4.68 -15.61
CA SER A 85 -1.90 3.52 -14.96
C SER A 85 -0.91 2.82 -15.89
N MET A 86 0.23 3.47 -16.14
CA MET A 86 1.33 2.92 -16.94
C MET A 86 2.37 2.20 -16.09
N THR A 87 3.14 1.31 -16.73
CA THR A 87 4.14 0.45 -16.08
C THR A 87 5.20 1.25 -15.31
N CYS A 88 5.92 2.16 -15.97
CA CYS A 88 6.99 2.93 -15.33
C CYS A 88 6.49 3.79 -14.16
N PRO A 89 5.47 4.66 -14.33
CA PRO A 89 4.91 5.44 -13.23
C PRO A 89 4.37 4.57 -12.09
N GLY A 90 3.70 3.45 -12.41
CA GLY A 90 3.15 2.51 -11.44
C GLY A 90 4.22 1.89 -10.55
N HIS A 91 5.31 1.38 -11.15
CA HIS A 91 6.43 0.80 -10.40
C HIS A 91 7.14 1.84 -9.54
N ALA A 92 7.36 3.04 -10.08
CA ALA A 92 7.98 4.14 -9.35
C ALA A 92 7.15 4.54 -8.11
N MET A 93 5.81 4.65 -8.25
CA MET A 93 4.91 4.94 -7.14
C MET A 93 4.97 3.87 -6.05
N ILE A 94 4.96 2.57 -6.42
CA ILE A 94 5.03 1.47 -5.44
C ILE A 94 6.37 1.51 -4.69
N ALA A 95 7.49 1.73 -5.39
CA ALA A 95 8.81 1.68 -4.80
C ALA A 95 9.15 2.89 -3.93
N THR A 96 8.58 4.06 -4.24
CA THR A 96 8.91 5.34 -3.58
C THR A 96 7.83 5.84 -2.62
N GLY A 97 6.58 5.40 -2.79
CA GLY A 97 5.43 5.99 -2.12
C GLY A 97 5.08 7.41 -2.58
N ALA A 98 5.69 7.89 -3.67
CA ALA A 98 5.52 9.25 -4.18
C ALA A 98 4.82 9.25 -5.54
N HIS A 99 3.93 10.22 -5.77
CA HIS A 99 3.25 10.41 -7.05
C HIS A 99 4.24 10.74 -8.20
N PRO A 100 3.84 10.56 -9.47
CA PRO A 100 4.72 10.78 -10.61
C PRO A 100 5.35 12.18 -10.69
N TYR A 101 4.62 13.22 -10.26
CA TYR A 101 5.14 14.59 -10.22
C TYR A 101 6.21 14.81 -9.14
N LEU A 102 6.32 13.93 -8.15
CA LEU A 102 7.36 13.97 -7.12
C LEU A 102 8.53 13.02 -7.44
N ASN A 103 8.22 11.83 -7.98
CA ASN A 103 9.25 10.83 -8.28
C ASN A 103 9.93 11.04 -9.65
N GLY A 104 9.39 11.92 -10.51
CA GLY A 104 9.99 12.31 -11.78
C GLY A 104 9.72 11.35 -12.96
N ILE A 105 8.86 10.34 -12.79
CA ILE A 105 8.54 9.34 -13.82
C ILE A 105 7.05 9.45 -14.19
N PRO A 106 6.66 10.43 -15.04
CA PRO A 106 5.26 10.70 -15.36
C PRO A 106 4.65 9.73 -16.37
N LEU A 107 5.45 9.21 -17.31
CA LEU A 107 5.00 8.37 -18.43
C LEU A 107 6.01 7.24 -18.69
N ASN A 108 5.62 6.25 -19.49
CA ASN A 108 6.58 5.27 -20.03
C ASN A 108 7.53 5.93 -21.03
N GLU A 109 6.99 6.85 -21.84
CA GLU A 109 7.73 7.61 -22.83
C GLU A 109 7.25 9.06 -22.75
N SER A 110 8.18 10.01 -22.79
CA SER A 110 7.88 11.44 -22.74
C SER A 110 8.72 12.18 -23.77
N TYR A 111 8.19 13.25 -24.34
CA TYR A 111 8.95 14.05 -25.30
C TYR A 111 9.95 14.97 -24.57
N ASP A 112 11.23 14.84 -24.89
CA ASP A 112 12.29 15.73 -24.45
C ASP A 112 12.41 16.90 -25.44
N GLN A 113 12.12 18.11 -24.95
CA GLN A 113 12.11 19.31 -25.79
C GLN A 113 13.51 19.73 -26.26
N ASP A 114 14.55 19.43 -25.47
CA ASP A 114 15.93 19.81 -25.77
C ASP A 114 16.53 18.85 -26.82
N LYS A 115 16.29 17.55 -26.65
CA LYS A 115 16.68 16.51 -27.63
C LYS A 115 15.79 16.50 -28.86
N LYS A 116 14.58 17.07 -28.76
CA LYS A 116 13.51 17.02 -29.78
C LYS A 116 13.10 15.60 -30.14
N ASP A 117 13.16 14.69 -29.18
CA ASP A 117 12.92 13.26 -29.37
C ASP A 117 12.09 12.67 -28.22
N MET A 118 11.58 11.46 -28.41
CA MET A 118 10.96 10.68 -27.34
C MET A 118 12.06 10.11 -26.44
N LEU A 119 11.88 10.29 -25.12
CA LEU A 119 12.71 9.73 -24.07
C LEU A 119 11.93 8.62 -23.36
N TYR A 120 12.49 7.42 -23.34
CA TYR A 120 11.95 6.30 -22.57
C TYR A 120 12.33 6.41 -21.08
N CYS A 121 11.44 5.99 -20.18
CA CYS A 121 11.55 6.21 -18.72
C CYS A 121 12.81 5.64 -18.04
N VAL A 122 13.51 4.72 -18.68
CA VAL A 122 14.77 4.13 -18.18
C VAL A 122 15.90 4.23 -19.21
N GLU A 123 15.77 5.17 -20.14
CA GLU A 123 16.82 5.51 -21.11
C GLU A 123 17.90 6.38 -20.45
N ASP A 124 19.16 6.11 -20.80
CA ASP A 124 20.35 6.81 -20.31
C ASP A 124 20.71 8.03 -21.18
#